data_AF-A0A1F8AV13-F1
#
_entry.id   AF-A0A1F8AV13-F1
#
_cell.length_a   1.000
_cell.length_b   1.000
_cell.length_c   1.000
_cell.angle_alpha   90.00
_cell.angle_beta   90.00
_cell.angle_gamma   90.00
#
_symmetry.space_group_name_H-M   'P 1'
#
loop_
_entity.id
_entity.type
_entity.pdbx_description
1 polymer ?
#
loop_
_entity_poly.entity_id
_entity_poly.type
_entity_poly.pdbx_seq_one_letter_code
_entity_poly.pdbx_strand_id
1 'polypeptide(L)'
;MSENKDAAIRSLQPAETTGNSQAVIATGNPEELKSSVEKFAKAVVRKNAQGKLPAGSKINGVEINRSYVGGFYDHGPDQMRLSPLENNVSQLHSTIIYSNQDKLPDLINSHVVSVTPSETDHGNSILTIYFFQDRKQIDGRGWCTPAHASTELPSGAMTEFLGEISKNPDLLEDFYQKTFVGLDSQGGLPGMRRIKADGFFIISGTKLEEAGKVGKYDTRAVDTFFSSLEKHQYQQGPYGTGDAFQPR
;
A
#
# COMPACT_ATOMS: atom_id res chain seq x y z
N MET A 1 -19.92 38.64 -57.95
CA MET A 1 -20.05 39.14 -56.56
C MET A 1 -19.55 38.02 -55.67
N SER A 2 -18.39 38.25 -55.05
CA SER A 2 -17.63 37.27 -54.27
C SER A 2 -17.88 37.58 -52.81
N GLU A 3 -18.51 36.68 -52.06
CA GLU A 3 -18.62 36.82 -50.61
C GLU A 3 -17.45 36.12 -49.92
N ASN A 4 -16.69 36.94 -49.20
CA ASN A 4 -15.55 36.59 -48.39
C ASN A 4 -15.97 35.84 -47.13
N LYS A 5 -15.17 34.84 -46.78
CA LYS A 5 -15.08 34.25 -45.44
C LYS A 5 -14.59 35.31 -44.46
N ASP A 6 -15.19 35.36 -43.27
CA ASP A 6 -14.44 35.71 -42.06
C ASP A 6 -15.06 35.01 -40.84
N ALA A 7 -14.23 34.16 -40.23
CA ALA A 7 -14.47 33.47 -38.99
C ALA A 7 -14.20 34.43 -37.84
N ALA A 8 -15.24 34.80 -37.07
CA ALA A 8 -15.09 35.56 -35.85
C ALA A 8 -15.13 34.63 -34.64
N ILE A 9 -13.94 34.33 -34.12
CA ILE A 9 -13.69 33.78 -32.79
C ILE A 9 -14.23 34.77 -31.75
N ARG A 10 -15.18 34.35 -30.91
CA ARG A 10 -15.54 35.06 -29.67
C ARG A 10 -15.64 34.09 -28.49
N SER A 11 -14.50 34.00 -27.79
CA SER A 11 -14.35 34.04 -26.33
C SER A 11 -15.50 33.44 -25.51
N LEU A 12 -15.36 32.17 -25.11
CA LEU A 12 -16.08 31.60 -23.98
C LEU A 12 -15.53 32.24 -22.70
N GLN A 13 -16.36 33.01 -22.00
CA GLN A 13 -16.09 33.46 -20.64
C GLN A 13 -16.07 32.26 -19.69
N PRO A 14 -15.19 32.22 -18.67
CA PRO A 14 -15.22 31.18 -17.65
C PRO A 14 -16.49 31.32 -16.80
N ALA A 15 -17.18 30.20 -16.60
CA ALA A 15 -18.24 30.10 -15.60
C ALA A 15 -17.62 30.24 -14.20
N GLU A 16 -18.25 31.09 -13.39
CA GLU A 16 -17.90 31.38 -12.01
C GLU A 16 -17.91 30.11 -11.15
N THR A 17 -16.80 29.86 -10.46
CA THR A 17 -16.66 28.83 -9.43
C THR A 17 -17.37 29.30 -8.15
N THR A 18 -18.64 28.93 -7.97
CA THR A 18 -19.22 28.84 -6.63
C THR A 18 -18.88 27.49 -6.03
N GLY A 19 -18.12 27.54 -4.93
CA GLY A 19 -17.66 26.39 -4.17
C GLY A 19 -18.76 25.61 -3.44
N ASN A 20 -18.26 24.56 -2.78
CA ASN A 20 -18.95 23.59 -1.93
C ASN A 20 -19.60 22.40 -2.65
N SER A 21 -18.79 21.60 -3.35
CA SER A 21 -19.02 20.15 -3.35
C SER A 21 -18.50 19.58 -2.04
N GLN A 22 -19.33 19.59 -1.00
CA GLN A 22 -19.21 18.56 0.02
C GLN A 22 -19.51 17.24 -0.67
N ALA A 23 -18.47 16.47 -0.98
CA ALA A 23 -18.64 15.08 -1.31
C ALA A 23 -19.39 14.43 -0.15
N VAL A 24 -20.63 14.02 -0.40
CA VAL A 24 -21.40 13.21 0.54
C VAL A 24 -20.62 11.92 0.71
N ILE A 25 -19.92 11.81 1.84
CA ILE A 25 -19.25 10.58 2.24
C ILE A 25 -20.37 9.58 2.48
N ALA A 26 -20.54 8.66 1.52
CA ALA A 26 -21.35 7.48 1.72
C ALA A 26 -20.66 6.65 2.80
N THR A 27 -21.03 6.85 4.06
CA THR A 27 -20.78 5.88 5.12
C THR A 27 -21.62 4.65 4.79
N GLY A 28 -21.06 3.76 3.97
CA GLY A 28 -21.70 2.49 3.61
C GLY A 28 -22.09 1.71 4.85
N ASN A 29 -23.19 0.97 4.77
CA ASN A 29 -23.68 0.18 5.88
C ASN A 29 -22.60 -0.83 6.31
N PRO A 30 -22.26 -0.99 7.62
CA PRO A 30 -21.19 -1.89 8.06
C PRO A 30 -21.33 -3.34 7.59
N GLU A 31 -22.55 -3.80 7.30
CA GLU A 31 -22.80 -5.13 6.70
C GLU A 31 -22.40 -5.20 5.22
N GLU A 32 -22.62 -4.15 4.44
CA GLU A 32 -22.20 -4.08 3.03
C GLU A 32 -20.67 -4.03 2.92
N LEU A 33 -20.01 -3.32 3.84
CA LEU A 33 -18.54 -3.24 3.94
C LEU A 33 -17.92 -4.62 4.25
N LYS A 34 -18.46 -5.34 5.23
CA LYS A 34 -18.01 -6.71 5.56
C LYS A 34 -18.22 -7.69 4.39
N SER A 35 -19.34 -7.56 3.68
CA SER A 35 -19.65 -8.36 2.49
C SER A 35 -18.65 -8.11 1.35
N SER A 36 -18.16 -6.89 1.19
CA SER A 36 -17.25 -6.55 0.09
C SER A 36 -15.82 -7.07 0.32
N VAL A 37 -15.26 -6.91 1.53
CA VAL A 37 -13.92 -7.45 1.84
C VAL A 37 -13.87 -8.96 1.68
N GLU A 38 -14.95 -9.66 2.05
CA GLU A 38 -15.06 -11.10 1.87
C GLU A 38 -14.98 -11.54 0.41
N LYS A 39 -15.62 -10.78 -0.47
CA LYS A 39 -15.57 -11.04 -1.91
C LYS A 39 -14.14 -10.98 -2.41
N PHE A 40 -13.38 -9.91 -2.08
CA PHE A 40 -12.00 -9.76 -2.55
C PHE A 40 -11.06 -10.78 -1.91
N ALA A 41 -11.16 -11.02 -0.60
CA ALA A 41 -10.34 -12.02 0.08
C ALA A 41 -10.54 -13.44 -0.50
N LYS A 42 -11.77 -13.78 -0.93
CA LYS A 42 -12.06 -15.05 -1.62
C LYS A 42 -11.55 -15.10 -3.06
N ALA A 43 -11.34 -13.95 -3.70
CA ALA A 43 -10.81 -13.84 -5.06
C ALA A 43 -9.27 -13.93 -5.12
N VAL A 44 -8.59 -13.94 -3.96
CA VAL A 44 -7.13 -14.12 -3.89
C VAL A 44 -6.75 -15.52 -4.36
N VAL A 45 -5.96 -15.58 -5.44
CA VAL A 45 -5.48 -16.85 -6.03
C VAL A 45 -4.11 -17.27 -5.50
N ARG A 46 -3.27 -16.29 -5.17
CA ARG A 46 -1.96 -16.49 -4.51
C ARG A 46 -1.69 -15.37 -3.53
N LYS A 47 -0.95 -15.67 -2.47
CA LYS A 47 -0.49 -14.67 -1.51
C LYS A 47 0.89 -14.99 -0.95
N ASN A 48 1.67 -13.94 -0.75
CA ASN A 48 2.94 -14.02 -0.05
C ASN A 48 3.11 -12.84 0.90
N ALA A 49 3.89 -13.03 1.96
CA ALA A 49 4.31 -11.95 2.83
C ALA A 49 5.80 -12.10 3.12
N GLN A 50 6.56 -11.04 2.90
CA GLN A 50 7.98 -11.00 3.17
C GLN A 50 8.26 -10.04 4.33
N GLY A 51 9.00 -10.54 5.31
CA GLY A 51 9.37 -9.74 6.48
C GLY A 51 10.12 -10.56 7.52
N LYS A 52 10.41 -9.94 8.65
CA LYS A 52 10.93 -10.63 9.83
C LYS A 52 9.81 -11.02 10.77
N LEU A 53 9.86 -12.24 11.28
CA LEU A 53 8.91 -12.71 12.30
C LEU A 53 9.65 -13.29 13.52
N PRO A 54 9.18 -12.99 14.75
CA PRO A 54 9.74 -13.53 15.97
C PRO A 54 9.43 -15.04 16.09
N ALA A 55 10.17 -15.72 16.98
CA ALA A 55 9.90 -17.12 17.30
C ALA A 55 8.46 -17.30 17.81
N GLY A 56 7.84 -18.42 17.45
CA GLY A 56 6.47 -18.75 17.84
C GLY A 56 5.37 -18.07 17.02
N SER A 57 5.71 -17.26 16.02
CA SER A 57 4.72 -16.64 15.13
C SER A 57 3.95 -17.70 14.35
N LYS A 58 2.63 -17.52 14.22
CA LYS A 58 1.72 -18.45 13.54
C LYS A 58 0.89 -17.75 12.49
N ILE A 59 1.05 -18.15 11.23
CA ILE A 59 0.27 -17.62 10.11
C ILE A 59 -0.76 -18.66 9.73
N ASN A 60 -2.03 -18.28 9.69
CA ASN A 60 -3.16 -19.21 9.50
C ASN A 60 -3.10 -20.42 10.44
N GLY A 61 -2.65 -20.22 11.68
CA GLY A 61 -2.51 -21.26 12.71
C GLY A 61 -1.26 -22.14 12.59
N VAL A 62 -0.47 -22.02 11.51
CA VAL A 62 0.76 -22.79 11.30
C VAL A 62 1.95 -21.98 11.79
N GLU A 63 2.74 -22.58 12.69
CA GLU A 63 3.98 -21.95 13.17
C GLU A 63 5.03 -21.88 12.06
N ILE A 64 5.69 -20.74 11.93
CA ILE A 64 6.75 -20.56 10.94
C ILE A 64 7.94 -21.46 11.23
N ASN A 65 8.69 -21.82 10.19
CA ASN A 65 9.89 -22.63 10.35
C ASN A 65 10.92 -21.91 11.25
N ARG A 66 11.48 -22.62 12.22
CA ARG A 66 12.51 -22.08 13.14
C ARG A 66 13.73 -21.53 12.40
N SER A 67 14.09 -22.10 11.26
CA SER A 67 15.20 -21.60 10.42
C SER A 67 14.92 -20.23 9.80
N TYR A 68 13.66 -19.77 9.78
CA TYR A 68 13.26 -18.48 9.23
C TYR A 68 13.03 -17.41 10.31
N VAL A 69 13.16 -17.77 11.58
CA VAL A 69 12.97 -16.84 12.69
C VAL A 69 14.03 -15.74 12.65
N GLY A 70 13.59 -14.49 12.74
CA GLY A 70 14.45 -13.30 12.84
C GLY A 70 15.21 -12.87 11.57
N GLY A 71 15.19 -13.67 10.51
CA GLY A 71 15.65 -13.25 9.19
C GLY A 71 14.51 -12.70 8.32
N PHE A 72 14.89 -12.08 7.20
CA PHE A 72 13.96 -11.63 6.17
C PHE A 72 13.66 -12.79 5.22
N TYR A 73 12.46 -13.33 5.30
CA TYR A 73 12.03 -14.46 4.48
C TYR A 73 10.61 -14.26 3.98
N ASP A 74 10.26 -15.06 2.98
CA ASP A 74 8.89 -15.26 2.55
C ASP A 74 8.17 -16.20 3.51
N HIS A 75 6.95 -15.84 3.91
CA HIS A 75 6.14 -16.57 4.89
C HIS A 75 4.76 -16.93 4.37
N GLY A 76 4.43 -16.61 3.12
CA GLY A 76 3.21 -17.07 2.50
C GLY A 76 3.29 -18.50 2.00
N PRO A 77 2.13 -19.12 1.70
CA PRO A 77 2.09 -20.45 1.11
C PRO A 77 2.59 -20.48 -0.34
N ASP A 78 2.57 -19.34 -1.03
CA ASP A 78 2.90 -19.23 -2.44
C ASP A 78 4.23 -18.50 -2.67
N GLN A 79 5.02 -18.98 -3.64
CA GLN A 79 6.07 -18.16 -4.22
C GLN A 79 5.47 -17.24 -5.27
N MET A 80 5.58 -15.93 -5.04
CA MET A 80 5.13 -14.90 -5.97
C MET A 80 6.33 -14.30 -6.69
N ARG A 81 6.30 -14.36 -8.02
CA ARG A 81 7.27 -13.66 -8.86
C ARG A 81 6.74 -12.26 -9.13
N LEU A 82 7.32 -11.27 -8.47
CA LEU A 82 6.98 -9.87 -8.65
C LEU A 82 7.60 -9.32 -9.94
N SER A 83 6.87 -8.43 -10.61
CA SER A 83 7.36 -7.73 -11.81
C SER A 83 8.63 -6.93 -11.50
N PRO A 84 9.57 -6.76 -12.44
CA PRO A 84 10.68 -5.83 -12.30
C PRO A 84 10.25 -4.40 -11.92
N LEU A 85 9.05 -3.97 -12.30
CA LEU A 85 8.51 -2.67 -11.90
C LEU A 85 8.28 -2.57 -10.39
N GLU A 86 8.01 -3.68 -9.70
CA GLU A 86 7.92 -3.68 -8.23
C GLU A 86 9.26 -3.45 -7.55
N ASN A 87 10.36 -3.73 -8.22
CA ASN A 87 11.67 -3.36 -7.69
C ASN A 87 11.82 -1.85 -7.57
N ASN A 88 11.13 -1.06 -8.41
CA ASN A 88 11.15 0.40 -8.28
C ASN A 88 10.51 0.85 -6.96
N VAL A 89 9.35 0.28 -6.63
CA VAL A 89 8.64 0.61 -5.38
C VAL A 89 9.40 0.08 -4.16
N SER A 90 9.93 -1.15 -4.23
CA SER A 90 10.78 -1.72 -3.18
C SER A 90 12.04 -0.89 -2.92
N GLN A 91 12.69 -0.39 -3.97
CA GLN A 91 13.86 0.50 -3.86
C GLN A 91 13.48 1.88 -3.30
N LEU A 92 12.34 2.44 -3.73
CA LEU A 92 11.80 3.68 -3.20
C LEU A 92 11.54 3.55 -1.68
N HIS A 93 10.84 2.49 -1.28
CA HIS A 93 10.51 2.18 0.10
C HIS A 93 11.77 1.96 0.97
N SER A 94 12.79 1.28 0.42
CA SER A 94 14.10 1.17 1.06
C SER A 94 14.77 2.55 1.23
N THR A 95 14.71 3.41 0.21
CA THR A 95 15.31 4.76 0.23
C THR A 95 14.72 5.65 1.32
N ILE A 96 13.41 5.51 1.60
CA ILE A 96 12.74 6.21 2.71
C ILE A 96 13.44 5.88 4.03
N ILE A 97 13.70 4.59 4.30
CA ILE A 97 14.34 4.15 5.56
C ILE A 97 15.80 4.57 5.67
N TYR A 98 16.62 4.22 4.67
CA TYR A 98 18.08 4.34 4.80
C TYR A 98 18.59 5.79 4.83
N SER A 99 17.80 6.72 4.30
CA SER A 99 18.27 8.09 4.03
C SER A 99 17.36 9.18 4.58
N ASN A 100 16.11 8.83 4.90
CA ASN A 100 15.05 9.82 5.10
C ASN A 100 14.12 9.54 6.29
N GLN A 101 14.35 8.49 7.10
CA GLN A 101 13.40 8.13 8.17
C GLN A 101 13.12 9.30 9.13
N ASP A 102 14.13 10.11 9.46
CA ASP A 102 13.98 11.26 10.36
C ASP A 102 13.52 12.54 9.64
N LYS A 103 13.65 12.58 8.30
CA LYS A 103 13.30 13.75 7.48
C LYS A 103 11.88 13.67 6.91
N LEU A 104 11.39 12.46 6.67
CA LEU A 104 10.08 12.15 6.10
C LEU A 104 9.33 11.15 7.00
N PRO A 105 9.11 11.48 8.29
CA PRO A 105 8.49 10.57 9.26
C PRO A 105 7.06 10.17 8.87
N ASP A 106 6.33 11.06 8.18
CA ASP A 106 4.97 10.78 7.72
C ASP A 106 4.91 9.65 6.69
N LEU A 107 5.97 9.50 5.87
CA LEU A 107 6.08 8.39 4.92
C LEU A 107 6.41 7.06 5.61
N ILE A 108 7.09 7.09 6.76
CA ILE A 108 7.29 5.89 7.59
C ILE A 108 5.98 5.43 8.23
N ASN A 109 5.09 6.38 8.54
CA ASN A 109 3.76 6.13 9.07
C ASN A 109 2.70 5.97 7.96
N SER A 110 3.09 5.66 6.73
CA SER A 110 2.14 5.41 5.62
C SER A 110 2.45 4.08 4.95
N HIS A 111 1.44 3.36 4.47
CA HIS A 111 1.67 2.24 3.56
C HIS A 111 1.89 2.75 2.12
N VAL A 112 2.55 1.94 1.31
CA VAL A 112 2.60 2.13 -0.15
C VAL A 112 1.99 0.90 -0.80
N VAL A 113 0.91 1.10 -1.55
CA VAL A 113 0.24 0.05 -2.32
C VAL A 113 0.71 0.14 -3.76
N SER A 114 1.24 -0.95 -4.30
CA SER A 114 1.55 -1.07 -5.72
C SER A 114 0.67 -2.11 -6.39
N VAL A 115 0.44 -1.91 -7.69
CA VAL A 115 -0.32 -2.86 -8.52
C VAL A 115 0.38 -3.08 -9.84
N THR A 116 0.74 -4.33 -10.13
CA THR A 116 1.36 -4.76 -11.39
C THR A 116 0.62 -5.93 -12.03
N PRO A 117 0.68 -6.09 -13.36
CA PRO A 117 0.22 -7.31 -14.00
C PRO A 117 1.00 -8.53 -13.51
N SER A 118 0.35 -9.67 -13.37
CA SER A 118 1.04 -10.92 -13.05
C SER A 118 1.89 -11.38 -14.24
N GLU A 119 3.14 -11.79 -13.95
CA GLU A 119 4.05 -12.30 -14.98
C GLU A 119 3.72 -13.73 -15.42
N THR A 120 2.98 -14.48 -14.58
CA THR A 120 2.68 -15.89 -14.83
C THR A 120 1.25 -16.13 -15.31
N ASP A 121 0.32 -15.22 -15.00
CA ASP A 121 -1.07 -15.28 -15.46
C ASP A 121 -1.56 -13.87 -15.83
N HIS A 122 -1.56 -13.56 -17.12
CA HIS A 122 -1.93 -12.23 -17.61
C HIS A 122 -3.41 -11.85 -17.37
N GLY A 123 -4.26 -12.79 -16.96
CA GLY A 123 -5.62 -12.49 -16.48
C GLY A 123 -5.64 -11.82 -15.10
N ASN A 124 -4.53 -11.90 -14.36
CA ASN A 124 -4.44 -11.47 -12.97
C ASN A 124 -3.51 -10.27 -12.80
N SER A 125 -3.70 -9.60 -11.66
CA SER A 125 -2.86 -8.51 -11.16
C SER A 125 -2.38 -8.84 -9.76
N ILE A 126 -1.19 -8.36 -9.43
CA ILE A 126 -0.58 -8.46 -8.11
C ILE A 126 -0.70 -7.11 -7.43
N LEU A 127 -1.31 -7.09 -6.24
CA LEU A 127 -1.27 -5.96 -5.33
C LEU A 127 -0.23 -6.24 -4.26
N THR A 128 0.68 -5.30 -4.01
CA THR A 128 1.67 -5.38 -2.94
C THR A 128 1.51 -4.21 -1.99
N ILE A 129 1.34 -4.49 -0.70
CA ILE A 129 1.29 -3.51 0.37
C ILE A 129 2.66 -3.49 1.02
N TYR A 130 3.40 -2.41 0.80
CA TYR A 130 4.67 -2.12 1.47
C TYR A 130 4.42 -1.35 2.76
N PHE A 131 5.13 -1.74 3.82
CA PHE A 131 5.05 -1.11 5.14
C PHE A 131 6.34 -1.34 5.93
N PHE A 132 6.50 -0.62 7.03
CA PHE A 132 7.67 -0.76 7.90
C PHE A 132 7.37 -1.57 9.16
N GLN A 133 8.34 -2.35 9.58
CA GLN A 133 8.36 -3.06 10.86
C GLN A 133 9.03 -2.20 11.93
N ASP A 134 8.47 -2.23 13.12
CA ASP A 134 8.95 -1.54 14.31
C ASP A 134 10.36 -2.04 14.69
N ARG A 135 11.27 -1.08 14.92
CA ARG A 135 12.66 -1.33 15.36
C ARG A 135 12.78 -2.16 16.65
N LYS A 136 11.72 -2.26 17.46
CA LYS A 136 11.68 -3.04 18.70
C LYS A 136 11.31 -4.52 18.48
N GLN A 137 11.06 -4.97 17.25
CA GLN A 137 10.42 -6.26 17.01
C GLN A 137 11.37 -7.47 17.21
N ILE A 138 12.52 -7.52 16.53
CA ILE A 138 13.34 -8.75 16.47
C ILE A 138 14.84 -8.48 16.47
N ASP A 139 15.29 -7.34 15.93
CA ASP A 139 16.70 -6.98 15.94
C ASP A 139 16.94 -5.72 16.77
N GLY A 140 18.02 -5.70 17.56
CA GLY A 140 18.47 -4.51 18.31
C GLY A 140 18.96 -3.37 17.41
N ARG A 141 18.60 -3.39 16.12
CA ARG A 141 18.92 -2.37 15.15
C ARG A 141 18.07 -1.14 15.46
N GLY A 142 18.70 0.02 15.59
CA GLY A 142 18.03 1.27 16.01
C GLY A 142 17.06 1.90 15.00
N TRP A 143 16.65 1.20 13.94
CA TRP A 143 15.93 1.72 12.77
C TRP A 143 14.83 0.76 12.33
N CYS A 144 13.76 1.29 11.74
CA CYS A 144 12.66 0.50 11.20
C CYS A 144 13.14 -0.31 9.99
N THR A 145 12.44 -1.38 9.63
CA THR A 145 12.85 -2.22 8.50
C THR A 145 11.70 -2.46 7.52
N PRO A 146 11.96 -2.50 6.20
CA PRO A 146 10.89 -2.66 5.21
C PRO A 146 10.38 -4.11 5.17
N ALA A 147 9.08 -4.26 4.95
CA ALA A 147 8.40 -5.52 4.71
C ALA A 147 7.25 -5.30 3.71
N HIS A 148 6.68 -6.39 3.19
CA HIS A 148 5.52 -6.29 2.32
C HIS A 148 4.63 -7.54 2.36
N ALA A 149 3.39 -7.36 1.96
CA ALA A 149 2.44 -8.43 1.72
C ALA A 149 1.84 -8.29 0.31
N SER A 150 1.88 -9.36 -0.46
CA SER A 150 1.44 -9.40 -1.85
C SER A 150 0.29 -10.38 -2.02
N THR A 151 -0.69 -10.00 -2.82
CA THR A 151 -1.84 -10.83 -3.18
C THR A 151 -2.06 -10.74 -4.68
N GLU A 152 -2.31 -11.87 -5.32
CA GLU A 152 -2.73 -11.92 -6.70
C GLU A 152 -4.23 -12.17 -6.80
N LEU A 153 -4.90 -11.39 -7.63
CA LEU A 153 -6.34 -11.47 -7.89
C LEU A 153 -6.60 -11.30 -9.40
N PRO A 154 -7.74 -11.80 -9.91
CA PRO A 154 -8.19 -11.45 -11.26
C PRO A 154 -8.22 -9.93 -11.46
N SER A 155 -7.74 -9.44 -12.60
CA SER A 155 -7.55 -8.00 -12.85
C SER A 155 -8.85 -7.19 -12.75
N GLY A 156 -10.00 -7.80 -13.08
CA GLY A 156 -11.32 -7.18 -12.87
C GLY A 156 -11.64 -6.97 -11.38
N ALA A 157 -11.38 -7.97 -10.54
CA ALA A 157 -11.57 -7.87 -9.10
C ALA A 157 -10.57 -6.88 -8.47
N MET A 158 -9.34 -6.83 -8.97
CA MET A 158 -8.34 -5.84 -8.56
C MET A 158 -8.83 -4.41 -8.82
N THR A 159 -9.33 -4.15 -10.03
CA THR A 159 -9.83 -2.82 -10.43
C THR A 159 -10.99 -2.38 -9.53
N GLU A 160 -11.92 -3.29 -9.25
CA GLU A 160 -13.03 -3.04 -8.36
C GLU A 160 -12.56 -2.77 -6.92
N PHE A 161 -11.63 -3.57 -6.40
CA PHE A 161 -11.06 -3.38 -5.06
C PHE A 161 -10.37 -2.02 -4.92
N LEU A 162 -9.55 -1.62 -5.89
CA LEU A 162 -8.92 -0.29 -5.89
C LEU A 162 -9.95 0.84 -5.85
N GLY A 163 -11.03 0.72 -6.62
CA GLY A 163 -12.12 1.68 -6.61
C GLY A 163 -12.87 1.76 -5.27
N GLU A 164 -12.91 0.67 -4.50
CA GLU A 164 -13.53 0.64 -3.18
C GLU A 164 -12.63 1.18 -2.08
N ILE A 165 -11.34 0.80 -2.05
CA ILE A 165 -10.41 1.32 -1.02
C ILE A 165 -10.17 2.82 -1.18
N SER A 166 -10.28 3.39 -2.38
CA SER A 166 -10.22 4.85 -2.55
C SER A 166 -11.43 5.57 -1.96
N LYS A 167 -12.59 4.91 -1.83
CA LYS A 167 -13.81 5.48 -1.22
C LYS A 167 -13.88 5.23 0.28
N ASN A 168 -13.42 4.05 0.71
CA ASN A 168 -13.30 3.69 2.12
C ASN A 168 -11.92 3.07 2.37
N PRO A 169 -10.93 3.89 2.76
CA PRO A 169 -9.54 3.46 2.95
C PRO A 169 -9.38 2.32 3.97
N ASP A 170 -10.23 2.23 5.00
CA ASP A 170 -10.13 1.20 6.04
C ASP A 170 -10.31 -0.23 5.48
N LEU A 171 -10.95 -0.37 4.31
CA LEU A 171 -11.11 -1.65 3.61
C LEU A 171 -9.77 -2.31 3.24
N LEU A 172 -8.70 -1.52 3.06
CA LEU A 172 -7.36 -2.08 2.79
C LEU A 172 -6.84 -2.87 4.00
N GLU A 173 -7.02 -2.34 5.20
CA GLU A 173 -6.60 -3.03 6.43
C GLU A 173 -7.48 -4.25 6.69
N ASP A 174 -8.79 -4.13 6.52
CA ASP A 174 -9.71 -5.27 6.67
C ASP A 174 -9.35 -6.40 5.71
N PHE A 175 -9.05 -6.07 4.44
CA PHE A 175 -8.58 -7.03 3.44
C PHE A 175 -7.26 -7.68 3.85
N TYR A 176 -6.30 -6.89 4.33
CA TYR A 176 -5.01 -7.39 4.81
C TYR A 176 -5.19 -8.38 5.97
N GLN A 177 -5.91 -8.00 7.03
CA GLN A 177 -6.12 -8.84 8.21
C GLN A 177 -6.87 -10.14 7.87
N LYS A 178 -7.82 -10.07 6.93
CA LYS A 178 -8.57 -11.24 6.48
C LYS A 178 -7.74 -12.18 5.61
N THR A 179 -6.83 -11.63 4.80
CA THR A 179 -5.98 -12.42 3.90
C THR A 179 -4.78 -13.03 4.63
N PHE A 180 -4.23 -12.33 5.62
CA PHE A 180 -3.02 -12.70 6.34
C PHE A 180 -3.29 -12.91 7.85
N VAL A 181 -4.20 -13.82 8.17
CA VAL A 181 -4.59 -14.10 9.56
C VAL A 181 -3.38 -14.55 10.39
N GLY A 182 -3.14 -13.84 11.49
CA GLY A 182 -2.03 -14.12 12.43
C GLY A 182 -0.66 -13.63 11.97
N LEU A 183 -0.58 -12.88 10.85
CA LEU A 183 0.68 -12.28 10.42
C LEU A 183 1.18 -11.21 11.39
N ASP A 184 0.26 -10.39 11.91
CA ASP A 184 0.56 -9.36 12.91
C ASP A 184 0.56 -9.91 14.35
N SER A 185 1.30 -9.23 15.23
CA SER A 185 1.28 -9.48 16.67
C SER A 185 -0.07 -9.10 17.27
N GLN A 186 -0.73 -10.02 17.97
CA GLN A 186 -2.06 -9.79 18.56
C GLN A 186 -2.16 -10.38 19.95
N GLY A 187 -2.57 -9.59 20.96
CA GLY A 187 -2.97 -10.12 22.28
C GLY A 187 -1.93 -11.03 22.97
N GLY A 188 -0.64 -10.72 22.84
CA GLY A 188 0.46 -11.53 23.39
C GLY A 188 0.93 -12.67 22.48
N LEU A 189 0.29 -12.89 21.33
CA LEU A 189 0.78 -13.78 20.29
C LEU A 189 1.89 -13.07 19.50
N PRO A 190 3.08 -13.69 19.37
CA PRO A 190 4.18 -13.13 18.61
C PRO A 190 3.83 -13.11 17.11
N GLY A 191 4.16 -12.01 16.43
CA GLY A 191 3.96 -11.84 15.00
C GLY A 191 4.75 -10.64 14.48
N MET A 192 4.34 -10.12 13.34
CA MET A 192 4.87 -8.87 12.81
C MET A 192 4.43 -7.69 13.69
N ARG A 193 5.32 -6.74 13.97
CA ARG A 193 4.97 -5.45 14.57
C ARG A 193 5.12 -4.40 13.48
N ARG A 194 4.08 -4.20 12.68
CA ARG A 194 4.06 -3.11 11.70
C ARG A 194 3.98 -1.77 12.43
N ILE A 195 4.79 -0.80 11.99
CA ILE A 195 4.62 0.60 12.38
C ILE A 195 3.18 0.99 12.09
N LYS A 196 2.58 1.76 13.01
CA LYS A 196 1.22 2.26 12.81
C LYS A 196 1.16 3.20 11.60
N ALA A 197 0.37 2.83 10.61
CA ALA A 197 0.13 3.61 9.42
C ALA A 197 -1.20 4.36 9.49
N ASP A 198 -1.20 5.63 9.15
CA ASP A 198 -2.38 6.50 9.20
C ASP A 198 -3.13 6.59 7.85
N GLY A 199 -2.52 6.07 6.78
CA GLY A 199 -3.13 5.94 5.46
C GLY A 199 -2.21 5.22 4.49
N PHE A 200 -2.48 5.37 3.20
CA PHE A 200 -1.66 4.78 2.14
C PHE A 200 -1.64 5.60 0.85
N PHE A 201 -0.61 5.37 0.05
CA PHE A 201 -0.50 5.86 -1.33
C PHE A 201 -0.69 4.69 -2.30
N ILE A 202 -1.28 4.96 -3.47
CA ILE A 202 -1.36 3.97 -4.57
C ILE A 202 -0.34 4.36 -5.66
N ILE A 203 0.49 3.40 -6.08
CA ILE A 203 1.43 3.53 -7.19
C ILE A 203 1.09 2.46 -8.24
N SER A 204 0.54 2.87 -9.37
CA SER A 204 0.17 1.98 -10.48
C SER A 204 0.46 2.62 -11.84
N GLY A 205 0.47 1.81 -12.90
CA GLY A 205 0.67 2.28 -14.27
C GLY A 205 1.97 3.10 -14.43
N THR A 206 1.87 4.29 -15.00
CA THR A 206 3.03 5.16 -15.26
C THR A 206 3.75 5.61 -13.98
N LYS A 207 3.07 5.64 -12.82
CA LYS A 207 3.69 6.00 -11.54
C LYS A 207 4.72 4.98 -11.07
N LEU A 208 4.62 3.72 -11.51
CA LEU A 208 5.65 2.71 -11.24
C LEU A 208 6.97 3.02 -11.95
N GLU A 209 6.91 3.54 -13.18
CA GLU A 209 8.09 3.94 -13.94
C GLU A 209 8.69 5.24 -13.38
N GLU A 210 7.85 6.18 -12.95
CA GLU A 210 8.29 7.41 -12.28
C GLU A 210 9.01 7.09 -10.95
N ALA A 211 8.49 6.15 -10.16
CA ALA A 211 9.13 5.70 -8.93
C ALA A 211 10.57 5.20 -9.17
N GLY A 212 10.83 4.53 -10.30
CA GLY A 212 12.16 4.05 -10.66
C GLY A 212 13.17 5.14 -11.04
N LYS A 213 12.70 6.37 -11.26
CA LYS A 213 13.53 7.54 -11.59
C LYS A 213 13.86 8.38 -10.34
N VAL A 214 13.23 8.10 -9.21
CA VAL A 214 13.52 8.79 -7.95
C VAL A 214 14.93 8.42 -7.50
N GLY A 215 15.80 9.42 -7.39
CA GLY A 215 17.20 9.23 -7.05
C GLY A 215 17.38 8.52 -5.71
N LYS A 216 18.20 7.46 -5.70
CA LYS A 216 18.59 6.79 -4.46
C LYS A 216 19.25 7.81 -3.53
N TYR A 217 18.76 7.93 -2.31
CA TYR A 217 19.18 8.91 -1.28
C TYR A 217 18.77 10.38 -1.51
N ASP A 218 17.98 10.70 -2.54
CA ASP A 218 17.51 12.07 -2.78
C ASP A 218 16.20 12.35 -2.01
N THR A 219 16.32 12.95 -0.83
CA THR A 219 15.18 13.34 0.01
C THR A 219 14.15 14.18 -0.76
N ARG A 220 14.62 15.15 -1.56
CA ARG A 220 13.73 16.09 -2.25
C ARG A 220 12.98 15.41 -3.37
N ALA A 221 13.63 14.52 -4.11
CA ALA A 221 12.97 13.74 -5.15
C ALA A 221 11.90 12.80 -4.57
N VAL A 222 12.19 12.15 -3.44
CA VAL A 222 11.22 11.30 -2.72
C VAL A 222 10.01 12.14 -2.28
N ASP A 223 10.26 13.26 -1.59
CA ASP A 223 9.20 14.16 -1.12
C ASP A 223 8.34 14.70 -2.27
N THR A 224 8.97 15.13 -3.37
CA THR A 224 8.27 15.62 -4.57
C THR A 224 7.40 14.52 -5.19
N PHE A 225 7.92 13.30 -5.27
CA PHE A 225 7.17 12.18 -5.83
C PHE A 225 5.92 11.88 -4.99
N PHE A 226 6.06 11.71 -3.68
CA PHE A 226 4.91 11.42 -2.81
C PHE A 226 3.95 12.60 -2.67
N SER A 227 4.43 13.84 -2.71
CA SER A 227 3.59 15.04 -2.76
C SER A 227 2.76 15.13 -4.06
N SER A 228 3.15 14.42 -5.12
CA SER A 228 2.39 14.33 -6.37
C SER A 228 1.29 13.26 -6.34
N LEU A 229 1.22 12.45 -5.27
CA LEU A 229 0.26 11.38 -5.10
C LEU A 229 -0.83 11.79 -4.11
N GLU A 230 -2.02 11.25 -4.31
CA GLU A 230 -3.07 11.31 -3.29
C GLU A 230 -2.76 10.32 -2.16
N LYS A 231 -2.85 10.80 -0.92
CA LYS A 231 -2.85 9.95 0.27
C LYS A 231 -4.29 9.62 0.63
N HIS A 232 -4.62 8.33 0.65
CA HIS A 232 -5.89 7.83 1.17
C HIS A 232 -5.76 7.63 2.69
N GLN A 233 -6.35 8.53 3.47
CA GLN A 233 -6.29 8.51 4.93
C GLN A 233 -7.27 7.48 5.51
N TYR A 234 -6.82 6.64 6.44
CA TYR A 234 -7.71 5.76 7.20
C TYR A 234 -8.68 6.57 8.06
N GLN A 235 -9.90 6.08 8.20
CA GLN A 235 -10.95 6.75 8.99
C GLN A 235 -10.91 6.28 10.45
N GLN A 236 -10.70 4.98 10.67
CA GLN A 236 -10.62 4.37 12.01
C GLN A 236 -9.20 4.09 12.47
N GLY A 237 -8.21 4.22 11.58
CA GLY A 237 -6.79 4.03 11.89
C GLY A 237 -6.23 5.05 12.91
N PRO A 238 -4.91 5.05 13.13
CA PRO A 238 -3.90 4.32 12.37
C PRO A 238 -3.88 2.82 12.67
N TYR A 239 -3.50 2.02 11.68
CA TYR A 239 -3.46 0.56 11.76
C TYR A 239 -2.04 0.00 11.82
N GLY A 240 -1.87 -1.12 12.49
CA GLY A 240 -0.58 -1.71 12.80
C GLY A 240 -0.46 -2.03 14.29
N THR A 241 0.47 -2.92 14.63
CA THR A 241 0.58 -3.52 15.96
C THR A 241 1.86 -3.09 16.71
N GLY A 242 2.73 -2.34 16.05
CA GLY A 242 3.85 -1.62 16.63
C GLY A 242 3.47 -0.22 17.13
N ASP A 243 4.49 0.56 17.45
CA ASP A 243 4.33 1.98 17.73
C ASP A 243 4.28 2.79 16.41
N ALA A 244 3.64 3.96 16.42
CA ALA A 244 3.87 4.92 15.35
C ALA A 244 5.33 5.38 15.40
N PHE A 245 5.95 5.59 14.24
CA PHE A 245 7.31 6.10 14.20
C PHE A 245 7.34 7.53 14.75
N GLN A 246 8.30 7.77 15.63
CA GLN A 246 8.63 9.09 16.17
C GLN A 246 10.09 9.37 15.81
N PRO A 247 10.38 10.44 15.05
CA PRO A 247 11.74 10.84 14.76
C PRO A 247 12.49 11.18 16.05
N ARG A 248 13.81 11.02 16.05
CA ARG A 248 14.65 11.27 17.22
C ARG A 248 15.04 12.74 17.36
#